data_AF-A0A7X9KMU9-F1
#
_entry.id   AF-A0A7X9KMU9-F1
#
_cell.length_a   1.000
_cell.length_b   1.000
_cell.length_c   1.000
_cell.angle_alpha   90.00
_cell.angle_beta   90.00
_cell.angle_gamma   90.00
#
_symmetry.space_group_name_H-M   'P 1'
#
loop_
_entity.id
_entity.type
_entity.pdbx_description
1 polymer ?
#
loop_
_entity_poly.entity_id
_entity_poly.type
_entity_poly.pdbx_seq_one_letter_code
_entity_poly.pdbx_strand_id
1 'polypeptide(L)'
;MSVSQEIVRAGLGKAAAVPSPRSRLGRSAEILAAATAVRGRLDRLVAPAVAASAADAREQLDRLVRPGFVTATGVARLLDVVRYVSAIDHRLAKLPEGPHRDAARLRDVAAVEARYVALLRRMDRDDITAEVIDVGWLLEELRVSVFAQQLGTARPVSLQKVSRAIQALGG
;
A
#
# COMPACT_ATOMS: atom_id res chain seq x y z
N MET A 1 -0.17 10.43 -15.38
CA MET A 1 -0.68 10.22 -14.01
C MET A 1 0.22 9.24 -13.27
N SER A 2 0.58 9.54 -12.01
CA SER A 2 1.41 8.65 -11.16
C SER A 2 0.64 7.36 -10.80
N VAL A 3 1.37 6.28 -10.48
CA VAL A 3 0.85 4.99 -10.01
C VAL A 3 -0.18 5.19 -8.89
N SER A 4 0.13 6.08 -7.94
CA SER A 4 -0.76 6.39 -6.82
C SER A 4 -2.09 7.01 -7.24
N GLN A 5 -2.11 7.83 -8.29
CA GLN A 5 -3.35 8.45 -8.76
C GLN A 5 -4.32 7.42 -9.37
N GLU A 6 -3.80 6.44 -10.11
CA GLU A 6 -4.62 5.40 -10.73
C GLU A 6 -5.22 4.45 -9.69
N ILE A 7 -4.44 4.06 -8.69
CA ILE A 7 -4.94 3.20 -7.61
C ILE A 7 -5.97 3.96 -6.76
N VAL A 8 -5.77 5.26 -6.52
CA VAL A 8 -6.77 6.10 -5.85
C VAL A 8 -8.03 6.26 -6.71
N ARG A 9 -7.89 6.44 -8.03
CA ARG A 9 -9.01 6.54 -9.00
C ARG A 9 -9.87 5.29 -8.99
N ALA A 10 -9.23 4.12 -8.90
CA ALA A 10 -9.92 2.84 -8.81
C ALA A 10 -10.67 2.63 -7.49
N GLY A 11 -10.29 3.36 -6.45
CA GLY A 11 -10.86 3.23 -5.12
C GLY A 11 -10.29 2.01 -4.39
N LEU A 12 -9.56 2.25 -3.31
CA LEU A 12 -9.38 1.24 -2.26
C LEU A 12 -10.77 1.06 -1.61
N GLY A 13 -11.51 0.06 -2.06
CA GLY A 13 -12.97 0.00 -2.02
C GLY A 13 -13.65 -0.06 -0.66
N LYS A 14 -14.96 0.26 -0.69
CA LYS A 14 -15.91 0.22 0.43
C LYS A 14 -16.07 -1.19 1.01
N ALA A 15 -16.16 -1.30 2.34
CA ALA A 15 -16.50 -2.55 3.02
C ALA A 15 -17.77 -2.43 3.88
N ALA A 16 -18.54 -3.52 3.85
CA ALA A 16 -19.67 -3.85 4.71
C ALA A 16 -19.25 -4.30 6.13
N ALA A 17 -20.27 -4.38 6.99
CA ALA A 17 -20.28 -4.51 8.46
C ALA A 17 -19.70 -3.31 9.23
N VAL A 18 -20.46 -2.80 10.21
CA VAL A 18 -20.17 -1.60 11.00
C VAL A 18 -19.64 -2.00 12.38
N PRO A 19 -18.33 -1.93 12.64
CA PRO A 19 -17.78 -1.93 13.99
C PRO A 19 -18.29 -0.73 14.78
N SER A 20 -18.29 -0.86 16.10
CA SER A 20 -18.74 0.21 17.00
C SER A 20 -18.02 1.54 16.66
N PRO A 21 -18.71 2.69 16.66
CA PRO A 21 -18.12 3.99 16.35
C PRO A 21 -16.83 4.30 17.15
N ARG A 22 -16.74 3.80 18.39
CA ARG A 22 -15.59 3.99 19.28
C ARG A 22 -14.32 3.28 18.78
N SER A 23 -14.45 2.08 18.22
CA SER A 23 -13.31 1.34 17.65
C SER A 23 -12.79 1.99 16.36
N ARG A 24 -13.66 2.62 15.57
CA ARG A 24 -13.30 3.33 14.34
C ARG A 24 -12.42 4.56 14.59
N LEU A 25 -12.82 5.37 15.58
CA LEU A 25 -12.07 6.57 15.95
C LEU A 25 -10.69 6.24 16.51
N GLY A 26 -10.61 5.24 17.40
CA GLY A 26 -9.34 4.78 17.96
C GLY A 26 -8.36 4.30 16.89
N ARG A 27 -8.82 3.47 15.93
CA ARG A 27 -7.98 3.00 14.83
C ARG A 27 -7.58 4.11 13.87
N SER A 28 -8.48 5.06 13.59
CA SER A 28 -8.14 6.20 12.74
C SER A 28 -7.05 7.07 13.38
N ALA A 29 -7.14 7.32 14.68
CA ALA A 29 -6.11 8.05 15.43
C ALA A 29 -4.76 7.33 15.43
N GLU A 30 -4.76 6.01 15.62
CA GLU A 30 -3.56 5.17 15.55
C GLU A 30 -2.88 5.26 14.17
N ILE A 31 -3.65 5.16 13.09
CA ILE A 31 -3.14 5.28 11.72
C ILE A 31 -2.52 6.66 11.48
N LEU A 32 -3.18 7.73 11.94
CA LEU A 32 -2.69 9.11 11.76
C LEU A 32 -1.40 9.37 12.56
N ALA A 33 -1.32 8.83 13.78
CA ALA A 33 -0.11 8.92 14.60
C ALA A 33 1.05 8.17 13.94
N ALA A 34 0.83 6.94 13.49
CA ALA A 34 1.82 6.15 12.76
C ALA A 34 2.27 6.84 11.47
N ALA A 35 1.32 7.40 10.71
CA ALA A 35 1.63 8.14 9.48
C ALA A 35 2.47 9.40 9.75
N THR A 36 2.22 10.09 10.86
CA THR A 36 3.02 11.25 11.28
C THR A 36 4.46 10.85 11.59
N ALA A 37 4.66 9.73 12.30
CA ALA A 37 5.99 9.19 12.58
C ALA A 37 6.74 8.83 11.28
N VAL A 38 6.06 8.16 10.34
CA VAL A 38 6.62 7.83 9.02
C VAL A 38 7.03 9.09 8.25
N ARG A 39 6.19 10.13 8.22
CA ARG A 39 6.53 11.42 7.57
C ARG A 39 7.80 12.03 8.18
N GLY A 40 7.88 12.10 9.51
CA GLY A 40 9.07 12.60 10.19
C GLY A 40 10.35 11.81 9.91
N ARG A 41 10.25 10.49 9.67
CA ARG A 41 11.40 9.67 9.24
C ARG A 41 11.77 9.93 7.79
N LEU A 42 10.79 10.02 6.89
CA LEU A 42 11.02 10.32 5.47
C LEU A 42 11.76 11.64 5.27
N ASP A 43 11.47 12.65 6.08
CA ASP A 43 12.12 13.96 5.98
C ASP A 43 13.60 13.94 6.39
N ARG A 44 14.04 12.90 7.11
CA ARG A 44 15.44 12.69 7.49
C ARG A 44 16.22 11.86 6.47
N LEU A 45 15.54 11.16 5.57
CA LEU A 45 16.14 10.28 4.55
C LEU A 45 16.51 11.08 3.28
N VAL A 46 17.50 11.95 3.41
CA VAL A 46 17.90 12.92 2.36
C VAL A 46 19.06 12.43 1.47
N ALA A 47 19.67 11.29 1.78
CA ALA A 47 20.80 10.80 1.01
C ALA A 47 20.37 10.36 -0.41
N PRO A 48 21.15 10.65 -1.47
CA PRO A 48 20.79 10.29 -2.84
C PRO A 48 20.54 8.79 -3.04
N ALA A 49 21.30 7.94 -2.35
CA ALA A 49 21.18 6.48 -2.44
C ALA A 49 19.83 5.93 -1.96
N VAL A 50 19.09 6.68 -1.13
CA VAL A 50 17.77 6.27 -0.59
C VAL A 50 16.60 7.04 -1.22
N ALA A 51 16.87 8.05 -2.04
CA ALA A 51 15.88 9.00 -2.51
C ALA A 51 14.71 8.34 -3.25
N ALA A 52 14.99 7.39 -4.14
CA ALA A 52 13.95 6.67 -4.88
C ALA A 52 13.05 5.83 -3.95
N SER A 53 13.64 5.12 -2.99
CA SER A 53 12.90 4.32 -2.01
C SER A 53 12.09 5.17 -1.04
N ALA A 54 12.62 6.33 -0.63
CA ALA A 54 11.89 7.29 0.20
C ALA A 54 10.72 7.93 -0.56
N ALA A 55 10.91 8.24 -1.86
CA ALA A 55 9.83 8.74 -2.72
C ALA A 55 8.71 7.71 -2.86
N ASP A 56 9.03 6.44 -3.16
CA ASP A 56 8.05 5.35 -3.24
C ASP A 56 7.30 5.15 -1.92
N ALA A 57 7.99 5.15 -0.78
CA ALA A 57 7.36 5.01 0.53
C ALA A 57 6.43 6.19 0.85
N ARG A 58 6.78 7.42 0.42
CA ARG A 58 5.93 8.60 0.56
C ARG A 58 4.67 8.45 -0.29
N GLU A 59 4.80 8.04 -1.55
CA GLU A 59 3.67 7.78 -2.44
C GLU A 59 2.74 6.69 -1.90
N GLN A 60 3.28 5.61 -1.33
CA GLN A 60 2.51 4.55 -0.68
C GLN A 60 1.73 5.11 0.52
N LEU A 61 2.39 5.89 1.38
CA LEU A 61 1.76 6.48 2.56
C LEU A 61 0.60 7.42 2.18
N ASP A 62 0.82 8.30 1.20
CA ASP A 62 -0.18 9.28 0.76
C ASP A 62 -1.41 8.61 0.14
N ARG A 63 -1.24 7.42 -0.48
CA ARG A 63 -2.37 6.64 -0.98
C ARG A 63 -3.19 5.98 0.14
N LEU A 64 -2.51 5.42 1.15
CA LEU A 64 -3.14 4.76 2.30
C LEU A 64 -3.83 5.75 3.24
N VAL A 65 -3.22 6.92 3.46
CA VAL A 65 -3.65 7.93 4.44
C VAL A 65 -3.92 9.26 3.74
N ARG A 66 -5.00 9.28 2.96
CA ARG A 66 -5.54 10.49 2.29
C ARG A 66 -6.81 10.99 2.95
N PRO A 67 -7.26 12.22 2.69
CA PRO A 67 -8.59 12.67 3.11
C PRO A 67 -9.68 11.67 2.70
N GLY A 68 -10.51 11.24 3.66
CA GLY A 68 -11.56 10.25 3.43
C GLY A 68 -11.11 8.78 3.40
N PHE A 69 -9.86 8.46 3.77
CA PHE A 69 -9.36 7.06 3.73
C PHE A 69 -10.21 6.10 4.58
N VAL A 70 -10.75 6.55 5.73
CA VAL A 70 -11.56 5.70 6.62
C VAL A 70 -12.81 5.18 5.91
N THR A 71 -13.51 6.06 5.19
CA THR A 71 -14.72 5.70 4.44
C THR A 71 -14.38 4.92 3.17
N ALA A 72 -13.27 5.25 2.52
CA ALA A 72 -12.83 4.54 1.33
C ALA A 72 -12.43 3.10 1.65
N THR A 73 -11.45 2.91 2.54
CA THR A 73 -10.90 1.61 2.95
C THR A 73 -11.94 0.66 3.52
N GLY A 74 -12.98 1.20 4.16
CA GLY A 74 -13.94 0.41 4.92
C GLY A 74 -13.36 -0.06 6.25
N VAL A 75 -14.24 -0.27 7.23
CA VAL A 75 -13.82 -0.43 8.61
C VAL A 75 -13.06 -1.74 8.84
N ALA A 76 -13.45 -2.80 8.13
CA ALA A 76 -12.84 -4.12 8.23
C ALA A 76 -11.33 -4.11 7.95
N ARG A 77 -10.86 -3.19 7.08
CA ARG A 77 -9.46 -3.11 6.66
C ARG A 77 -8.65 -2.05 7.41
N LEU A 78 -9.22 -1.35 8.39
CA LEU A 78 -8.45 -0.35 9.16
C LEU A 78 -7.29 -1.00 9.95
N LEU A 79 -7.46 -2.23 10.42
CA LEU A 79 -6.38 -3.00 11.05
C LEU A 79 -5.24 -3.29 10.07
N ASP A 80 -5.58 -3.62 8.83
CA ASP A 80 -4.58 -3.85 7.78
C ASP A 80 -3.85 -2.55 7.44
N VAL A 81 -4.55 -1.41 7.39
CA VAL A 81 -3.90 -0.11 7.15
C VAL A 81 -2.93 0.25 8.26
N VAL A 82 -3.26 0.00 9.54
CA VAL A 82 -2.28 0.14 10.64
C VAL A 82 -1.03 -0.68 10.34
N ARG A 83 -1.19 -1.96 9.98
CA ARG A 83 -0.07 -2.86 9.67
C ARG A 83 0.74 -2.40 8.44
N TYR A 84 0.09 -1.89 7.40
CA TYR A 84 0.76 -1.36 6.21
C TYR A 84 1.58 -0.10 6.52
N VAL A 85 1.05 0.82 7.32
CA VAL A 85 1.80 2.02 7.74
C VAL A 85 2.98 1.64 8.63
N SER A 86 2.81 0.68 9.54
CA SER A 86 3.91 0.13 10.34
C SER A 86 4.97 -0.58 9.49
N ALA A 87 4.58 -1.26 8.41
CA ALA A 87 5.51 -1.87 7.46
C ALA A 87 6.34 -0.83 6.71
N ILE A 88 5.75 0.33 6.38
CA ILE A 88 6.49 1.46 5.81
C ILE A 88 7.53 1.96 6.81
N ASP A 89 7.17 2.20 8.08
CA ASP A 89 8.14 2.65 9.09
C ASP A 89 9.29 1.65 9.26
N HIS A 90 8.96 0.35 9.36
CA HIS A 90 9.95 -0.72 9.48
C HIS A 90 10.92 -0.73 8.29
N ARG A 91 10.41 -0.62 7.07
CA ARG A 91 11.23 -0.53 5.85
C ARG A 91 12.19 0.65 5.92
N LEU A 92 11.66 1.84 6.24
CA LEU A 92 12.44 3.07 6.28
C LEU A 92 13.48 3.07 7.41
N ALA A 93 13.21 2.40 8.53
CA ALA A 93 14.20 2.22 9.60
C ALA A 93 15.41 1.40 9.15
N LYS A 94 15.20 0.41 8.28
CA LYS A 94 16.24 -0.47 7.73
C LYS A 94 16.88 0.02 6.45
N LEU A 95 16.26 1.00 5.78
CA LEU A 95 16.71 1.50 4.48
C LEU A 95 18.18 1.99 4.48
N PRO A 96 18.69 2.73 5.49
CA PRO A 96 20.09 3.15 5.51
C PRO A 96 21.10 2.00 5.61
N GLU A 97 20.72 0.87 6.22
CA GLU A 97 21.58 -0.31 6.39
C GLU A 97 21.78 -1.07 5.05
N GLY A 98 20.89 -0.90 4.08
CA GLY A 98 20.89 -1.68 2.84
C GLY A 98 20.16 -1.04 1.66
N PRO A 99 20.57 0.16 1.21
CA PRO A 99 19.86 0.91 0.17
C PRO A 99 19.78 0.14 -1.16
N HIS A 100 20.85 -0.51 -1.59
CA HIS A 100 20.85 -1.29 -2.85
C HIS A 100 19.94 -2.52 -2.80
N ARG A 101 19.83 -3.16 -1.63
CA ARG A 101 18.95 -4.32 -1.42
C ARG A 101 17.48 -3.89 -1.45
N ASP A 102 17.16 -2.78 -0.80
CA ASP A 102 15.82 -2.19 -0.86
C ASP A 102 15.46 -1.81 -2.30
N ALA A 103 16.37 -1.11 -3.00
CA ALA A 103 16.16 -0.71 -4.39
C ALA A 103 15.92 -1.91 -5.32
N ALA A 104 16.62 -3.03 -5.13
CA ALA A 104 16.39 -4.25 -5.90
C ALA A 104 14.99 -4.81 -5.67
N ARG A 105 14.57 -4.93 -4.41
CA ARG A 105 13.23 -5.39 -4.04
C ARG A 105 12.14 -4.45 -4.55
N LEU A 106 12.39 -3.15 -4.50
CA LEU A 106 11.49 -2.13 -5.02
C LEU A 106 11.28 -2.28 -6.53
N ARG A 107 12.33 -2.57 -7.31
CA ARG A 107 12.18 -2.81 -8.75
C ARG A 107 11.23 -3.96 -9.04
N ASP A 108 11.32 -5.05 -8.28
CA ASP A 108 10.46 -6.23 -8.48
C ASP A 108 8.99 -5.90 -8.14
N VAL A 109 8.75 -5.20 -7.03
CA VAL A 109 7.39 -4.75 -6.64
C VAL A 109 6.82 -3.77 -7.67
N ALA A 110 7.61 -2.76 -8.06
CA ALA A 110 7.21 -1.75 -9.03
C ALA A 110 6.83 -2.35 -10.39
N ALA A 111 7.52 -3.41 -10.83
CA ALA A 111 7.19 -4.11 -12.07
C ALA A 111 5.79 -4.76 -12.03
N VAL A 112 5.36 -5.28 -10.88
CA VAL A 112 4.02 -5.86 -10.71
C VAL A 112 2.97 -4.75 -10.57
N GLU A 113 3.27 -3.67 -9.85
CA GLU A 113 2.39 -2.50 -9.73
C GLU A 113 2.13 -1.83 -11.08
N ALA A 114 3.16 -1.71 -11.92
CA ALA A 114 3.01 -1.15 -13.27
C ALA A 114 2.00 -1.95 -14.12
N ARG A 115 1.96 -3.28 -13.97
CA ARG A 115 0.96 -4.13 -14.65
C ARG A 115 -0.45 -3.87 -14.13
N TYR A 116 -0.62 -3.71 -12.82
CA TYR A 116 -1.91 -3.36 -12.23
C TYR A 116 -2.38 -1.98 -12.69
N VAL A 117 -1.47 -0.99 -12.75
CA VAL A 117 -1.80 0.34 -13.28
C VAL A 117 -2.19 0.29 -14.76
N ALA A 118 -1.49 -0.50 -15.57
CA ALA A 118 -1.86 -0.70 -16.98
C ALA A 118 -3.25 -1.32 -17.13
N LEU A 119 -3.60 -2.28 -16.27
CA LEU A 119 -4.95 -2.85 -16.17
C LEU A 119 -6.00 -1.79 -15.80
N LEU A 120 -5.71 -0.93 -14.81
CA LEU A 120 -6.64 0.13 -14.41
C LEU A 120 -6.85 1.18 -15.50
N ARG A 121 -5.83 1.47 -16.32
CA ARG A 121 -5.88 2.47 -17.39
C ARG A 121 -6.80 2.11 -18.54
N ARG A 122 -7.02 0.81 -18.77
CA ARG A 122 -7.92 0.30 -19.81
C ARG A 122 -9.35 0.09 -19.31
N MET A 123 -9.61 0.35 -18.03
CA MET A 123 -10.93 0.18 -17.40
C MET A 123 -11.58 1.54 -17.19
N ASP A 124 -12.88 1.61 -17.51
CA ASP A 124 -13.73 2.68 -17.03
C ASP A 124 -14.07 2.47 -15.55
N ARG A 125 -14.49 3.53 -14.85
CA ARG A 125 -14.75 3.43 -13.40
C ARG A 125 -15.82 2.41 -13.04
N ASP A 126 -16.79 2.21 -13.92
CA ASP A 126 -17.91 1.29 -13.69
C ASP A 126 -17.49 -0.18 -13.91
N ASP A 127 -16.36 -0.43 -14.58
CA ASP A 127 -15.79 -1.77 -14.78
C ASP A 127 -14.90 -2.22 -13.63
N ILE A 128 -14.66 -1.36 -12.64
CA ILE A 128 -13.78 -1.65 -11.51
C ILE A 128 -14.52 -2.51 -10.49
N THR A 129 -14.38 -3.83 -10.64
CA THR A 129 -15.01 -4.82 -9.75
C THR A 129 -14.30 -4.94 -8.39
N ALA A 130 -14.93 -5.65 -7.46
CA ALA A 130 -14.35 -5.95 -6.15
C ALA A 130 -13.03 -6.73 -6.25
N GLU A 131 -12.89 -7.59 -7.27
CA GLU A 131 -11.68 -8.38 -7.54
C GLU A 131 -10.52 -7.48 -7.98
N VAL A 132 -10.79 -6.48 -8.84
CA VAL A 132 -9.80 -5.47 -9.23
C VAL A 132 -9.30 -4.73 -8.00
N ILE A 133 -10.21 -4.27 -7.16
CA ILE A 133 -9.89 -3.59 -5.90
C ILE A 133 -9.08 -4.49 -4.96
N ASP A 134 -9.42 -5.78 -4.88
CA ASP A 134 -8.72 -6.73 -4.02
C ASP A 134 -7.26 -6.94 -4.45
N VAL A 135 -6.94 -6.84 -5.75
CA VAL A 135 -5.55 -6.83 -6.24
C VAL A 135 -4.77 -5.63 -5.70
N GLY A 136 -5.40 -4.45 -5.62
CA GLY A 136 -4.82 -3.28 -4.96
C GLY A 136 -4.42 -3.56 -3.50
N TRP A 137 -5.25 -4.30 -2.76
CA TRP A 137 -4.91 -4.73 -1.40
C TRP A 137 -3.87 -5.85 -1.37
N LEU A 138 -3.88 -6.74 -2.37
CA LEU A 138 -2.88 -7.79 -2.51
C LEU A 138 -1.47 -7.22 -2.73
N LEU A 139 -1.37 -6.04 -3.38
CA LEU A 139 -0.11 -5.29 -3.52
C LEU A 139 0.39 -4.75 -2.17
N GLU A 140 -0.50 -4.28 -1.28
CA GLU A 140 -0.08 -3.88 0.07
C GLU A 140 0.42 -5.07 0.88
N GLU A 141 -0.27 -6.22 0.82
CA GLU A 141 0.22 -7.45 1.43
C GLU A 141 1.60 -7.85 0.88
N LEU A 142 1.78 -7.74 -0.44
CA LEU A 142 3.07 -8.03 -1.07
C LEU A 142 4.17 -7.12 -0.49
N ARG A 143 3.91 -5.83 -0.35
CA ARG A 143 4.86 -4.88 0.25
C ARG A 143 5.24 -5.26 1.68
N VAL A 144 4.28 -5.68 2.50
CA VAL A 144 4.58 -6.23 3.85
C VAL A 144 5.49 -7.46 3.75
N SER A 145 5.19 -8.41 2.87
CA SER A 145 5.99 -9.63 2.71
C SER A 145 7.42 -9.38 2.23
N VAL A 146 7.64 -8.31 1.47
CA VAL A 146 8.94 -7.97 0.88
C VAL A 146 9.79 -7.13 1.83
N PHE A 147 9.18 -6.18 2.54
CA PHE A 147 9.91 -5.16 3.31
C PHE A 147 9.81 -5.32 4.83
N ALA A 148 8.82 -6.05 5.33
CA ALA A 148 8.53 -6.13 6.77
C ALA A 148 7.98 -7.51 7.19
N GLN A 149 8.69 -8.58 6.82
CA GLN A 149 8.28 -9.98 7.06
C GLN A 149 7.89 -10.27 8.51
N GLN A 150 8.55 -9.64 9.48
CA GLN A 150 8.28 -9.81 10.91
C GLN A 150 6.86 -9.38 11.33
N LEU A 151 6.21 -8.50 10.55
CA LEU A 151 4.85 -8.04 10.84
C LEU A 151 3.76 -9.03 10.37
N GLY A 152 4.13 -10.03 9.56
CA GLY A 152 3.21 -11.01 9.01
C GLY A 152 2.25 -10.44 7.94
N THR A 153 1.68 -11.34 7.15
CA THR A 153 0.66 -11.01 6.15
C THR A 153 -0.69 -11.57 6.58
N ALA A 154 -1.78 -10.87 6.24
CA ALA A 154 -3.14 -11.36 6.53
C ALA A 154 -3.50 -12.60 5.69
N ARG A 155 -2.82 -12.77 4.55
CA ARG A 155 -2.93 -13.94 3.68
C ARG A 155 -1.61 -14.23 2.96
N PRO A 156 -1.36 -15.47 2.52
CA PRO A 156 -0.14 -15.80 1.77
C PRO A 156 -0.07 -15.05 0.44
N VAL A 157 1.04 -14.36 0.17
CA VAL A 157 1.24 -13.50 -1.00
C VAL A 157 2.66 -13.65 -1.56
N SER A 158 2.82 -13.43 -2.86
CA SER A 158 4.11 -13.38 -3.56
C SER A 158 3.99 -12.60 -4.85
N LEU A 159 5.12 -12.17 -5.44
CA LEU A 159 5.16 -11.49 -6.74
C LEU A 159 4.41 -12.27 -7.83
N GLN A 160 4.60 -13.60 -7.85
CA GLN A 160 3.96 -14.49 -8.81
C GLN A 160 2.44 -14.57 -8.58
N LYS A 161 1.99 -14.64 -7.32
CA LYS A 161 0.56 -14.70 -7.00
C LYS A 161 -0.15 -13.42 -7.40
N VAL A 162 0.43 -12.26 -7.11
CA VAL A 162 -0.15 -10.97 -7.53
C VAL A 162 -0.16 -10.84 -9.06
N SER A 163 0.93 -11.22 -9.72
CA SER A 163 1.00 -11.17 -11.20
C SER A 163 -0.08 -12.04 -11.85
N ARG A 164 -0.33 -13.24 -11.31
CA ARG A 164 -1.42 -14.12 -11.79
C ARG A 164 -2.81 -13.52 -11.56
N ALA A 165 -3.03 -12.87 -10.41
CA ALA A 165 -4.30 -12.20 -10.13
C ALA A 165 -4.56 -11.06 -11.13
N ILE A 166 -3.54 -10.26 -11.46
CA ILE A 166 -3.63 -9.21 -12.48
C ILE A 166 -3.94 -9.82 -13.86
N GLN A 167 -3.25 -10.91 -14.24
CA GLN A 167 -3.47 -11.58 -15.54
C GLN A 167 -4.88 -12.16 -15.68
N ALA A 168 -5.46 -12.70 -14.60
CA ALA A 168 -6.81 -13.25 -14.62
C ALA A 168 -7.89 -12.19 -14.90
N LEU A 169 -7.68 -10.96 -14.45
CA LEU A 169 -8.50 -9.78 -14.76
C LEU A 169 -8.12 -9.15 -16.11
N GLY A 170 -7.01 -9.64 -16.66
CA GLY A 170 -6.21 -9.12 -17.76
C GLY A 170 -6.64 -9.58 -19.15
N GLY A 171 -7.45 -10.65 -19.25
CA GLY A 171 -7.85 -11.37 -20.47
C GLY A 171 -7.74 -10.58 -21.77
#